data_AF-A0A382N7E9-F1
#
_entry.id   AF-A0A382N7E9-F1
#
_cell.length_a   1.000
_cell.length_b   1.000
_cell.length_c   1.000
_cell.angle_alpha   90.00
_cell.angle_beta   90.00
_cell.angle_gamma   90.00
#
_symmetry.space_group_name_H-M   'P 1'
#
loop_
_entity.id
_entity.type
_entity.pdbx_description
1 polymer ?
#
loop_
_entity_poly.entity_id
_entity_poly.type
_entity_poly.pdbx_seq_one_letter_code
_entity_poly.pdbx_strand_id
1 'polypeptide(L)'
;MRFLSNLDREGTERFMLLFCLIFCVFVSQTTYAAPLAFAHGGKFKMLYDCRQRPQSVYLKDRLYIVYNGDAKPSKNGKGNAYPLLITYNPKDRSFSKPVRLGQKSSSDHHYSPIIWADEDDYLHVLFGCHKTPGTHLISKHPVQKRTSEISWKKMPQIAPKLSYPTVYRIHGDKEMIYYRTDGHTSSWTYRITGDNGKTWTGPQKDVTDLDSKGKLDWSSYQTKLPSKDGKHLHVVYTDYDDNKNSPNDQRFYNPRYDQLASNEWKYNLSYVKIDLETHVVRNVAGDILKTPIDLDYSKANCQIWDTKWRGAGIPPVISLDEHGEPTFLHVLSEDNLKSHRYYYVRREK
;
A
#
# COMPACT_ATOMS: atom_id res chain seq x y z
N MET A 1 60.47 -3.80 9.47
CA MET A 1 61.86 -4.11 9.89
C MET A 1 62.49 -5.13 8.95
N ARG A 2 63.21 -4.62 7.95
CA ARG A 2 64.37 -5.24 7.29
C ARG A 2 65.10 -4.05 6.66
N PHE A 3 66.35 -3.86 7.06
CA PHE A 3 67.24 -2.77 6.64
C PHE A 3 68.04 -3.19 5.41
N LEU A 4 68.11 -2.31 4.41
CA LEU A 4 69.20 -2.15 3.42
C LEU A 4 69.12 -0.69 2.96
N SER A 5 69.92 0.23 3.53
CA SER A 5 71.30 0.61 3.18
C SER A 5 71.40 1.57 2.00
N ASN A 6 71.98 2.73 2.32
CA ASN A 6 72.18 3.96 1.56
C ASN A 6 72.76 3.81 0.15
N LEU A 7 72.33 4.72 -0.74
CA LEU A 7 73.21 5.34 -1.72
C LEU A 7 72.71 6.76 -2.01
N ASP A 8 73.51 7.72 -1.55
CA ASP A 8 73.47 9.13 -1.94
C ASP A 8 73.80 9.27 -3.43
N ARG A 9 73.10 10.19 -4.11
CA ARG A 9 73.71 11.03 -5.14
C ARG A 9 72.88 12.30 -5.34
N GLU A 10 73.51 13.40 -4.98
CA GLU A 10 73.12 14.78 -5.24
C GLU A 10 72.79 15.01 -6.73
N GLY A 11 71.77 15.83 -6.98
CA GLY A 11 71.34 16.21 -8.32
C GLY A 11 70.32 17.34 -8.24
N THR A 12 70.83 18.55 -8.45
CA THR A 12 70.26 19.88 -8.32
C THR A 12 69.01 20.17 -9.18
N GLU A 13 68.14 21.04 -8.64
CA GLU A 13 67.15 21.90 -9.31
C GLU A 13 65.95 21.28 -10.05
N ARG A 14 64.74 21.55 -9.55
CA ARG A 14 63.78 22.54 -10.13
C ARG A 14 62.36 22.35 -9.56
N PHE A 15 61.77 23.47 -9.16
CA PHE A 15 60.33 23.74 -9.09
C PHE A 15 59.45 22.78 -8.26
N MET A 16 59.19 23.15 -7.01
CA MET A 16 57.84 23.00 -6.46
C MET A 16 57.48 24.25 -5.66
N LEU A 17 56.82 25.20 -6.34
CA LEU A 17 55.96 26.17 -5.69
C LEU A 17 54.90 25.37 -4.90
N LEU A 18 54.92 25.55 -3.59
CA LEU A 18 53.95 25.03 -2.66
C LEU A 18 52.61 25.73 -2.89
N PHE A 19 51.80 25.24 -3.81
CA PHE A 19 50.39 25.59 -3.91
C PHE A 19 49.64 24.87 -2.79
N CYS A 20 49.47 25.54 -1.65
CA CYS A 20 48.42 25.21 -0.68
C CYS A 20 47.06 25.53 -1.32
N LEU A 21 46.59 24.65 -2.20
CA LEU A 21 45.20 24.61 -2.63
C LEU A 21 44.38 24.06 -1.46
N ILE A 22 43.85 24.98 -0.66
CA ILE A 22 42.73 24.72 0.22
C ILE A 22 41.57 24.28 -0.68
N PHE A 23 41.37 22.96 -0.81
CA PHE A 23 40.13 22.41 -1.32
C PHE A 23 39.04 22.68 -0.28
N CYS A 24 38.48 23.90 -0.30
CA CYS A 24 37.15 24.14 0.23
C CYS A 24 36.20 23.32 -0.66
N VAL A 25 35.92 22.08 -0.25
CA VAL A 25 34.79 21.32 -0.78
C VAL A 25 33.56 22.15 -0.43
N PHE A 26 33.06 22.91 -1.40
CA PHE A 26 31.73 23.49 -1.31
C PHE A 26 30.76 22.32 -1.25
N VAL A 27 30.39 21.92 -0.02
CA VAL A 27 29.21 21.12 0.20
C VAL A 27 28.05 22.00 -0.26
N SER A 28 27.63 21.81 -1.51
CA SER A 28 26.43 22.45 -2.02
C SER A 28 25.31 21.97 -1.12
N GLN A 29 24.87 22.82 -0.19
CA GLN A 29 23.66 22.55 0.57
C GLN A 29 22.54 22.45 -0.45
N THR A 30 22.09 21.22 -0.72
CA THR A 30 20.91 21.00 -1.54
C THR A 30 19.76 21.67 -0.80
N THR A 31 19.40 22.88 -1.22
CA THR A 31 18.24 23.58 -0.68
C THR A 31 17.01 22.83 -1.15
N TYR A 32 16.53 21.90 -0.33
CA TYR A 32 15.27 21.25 -0.58
C TYR A 32 14.17 22.31 -0.56
N ALA A 33 13.36 22.34 -1.62
CA ALA A 33 12.20 23.20 -1.64
C ALA A 33 11.33 22.91 -0.41
N ALA A 34 10.82 23.95 0.24
CA ALA A 34 9.98 23.81 1.43
C ALA A 34 8.80 22.85 1.14
N PRO A 35 8.43 22.00 2.10
CA PRO A 35 7.28 21.11 1.94
C PRO A 35 6.02 21.95 1.72
N LEU A 36 5.21 21.57 0.73
CA LEU A 36 3.96 22.24 0.40
C LEU A 36 2.80 21.37 0.89
N ALA A 37 2.05 21.86 1.87
CA ALA A 37 0.85 21.19 2.34
C ALA A 37 -0.30 21.38 1.32
N PHE A 38 -0.95 20.29 0.91
CA PHE A 38 -2.13 20.35 0.04
C PHE A 38 -3.44 20.54 0.80
N ALA A 39 -3.45 20.24 2.10
CA ALA A 39 -4.62 20.34 2.96
C ALA A 39 -4.23 20.44 4.44
N HIS A 40 -5.12 21.03 5.23
CA HIS A 40 -5.07 21.06 6.69
C HIS A 40 -6.41 20.57 7.25
N GLY A 41 -6.44 20.13 8.51
CA GLY A 41 -7.70 19.80 9.18
C GLY A 41 -8.42 18.56 8.63
N GLY A 42 -7.68 17.52 8.23
CA GLY A 42 -8.24 16.20 7.93
C GLY A 42 -8.60 15.41 9.20
N LYS A 43 -9.34 14.31 9.04
CA LYS A 43 -9.55 13.35 10.14
C LYS A 43 -8.33 12.42 10.31
N PHE A 44 -8.31 11.64 11.39
CA PHE A 44 -7.39 10.51 11.55
C PHE A 44 -7.32 9.70 10.26
N LYS A 45 -6.11 9.54 9.71
CA LYS A 45 -5.87 9.01 8.35
C LYS A 45 -6.63 9.82 7.27
N MET A 46 -6.20 11.08 7.10
CA MET A 46 -6.60 11.94 5.98
C MET A 46 -6.30 11.26 4.63
N LEU A 47 -5.14 10.61 4.59
CA LEU A 47 -4.74 9.62 3.62
C LEU A 47 -4.79 8.23 4.25
N TYR A 48 -4.97 7.20 3.43
CA TYR A 48 -4.90 5.81 3.85
C TYR A 48 -3.53 5.21 3.51
N ASP A 49 -3.19 4.10 4.16
CA ASP A 49 -1.95 3.37 3.90
C ASP A 49 -2.06 2.39 2.70
N CYS A 50 -1.06 1.54 2.53
CA CYS A 50 -0.90 0.62 1.40
C CYS A 50 -2.07 -0.34 1.15
N ARG A 51 -2.99 -0.48 2.12
CA ARG A 51 -4.22 -1.26 2.02
C ARG A 51 -5.29 -0.61 1.13
N GLN A 52 -5.23 0.70 0.90
CA GLN A 52 -6.27 1.41 0.16
C GLN A 52 -5.66 2.55 -0.66
N ARG A 53 -5.46 2.28 -1.96
CA ARG A 53 -4.71 3.11 -2.90
C ARG A 53 -5.12 2.80 -4.34
N PRO A 54 -4.71 3.58 -5.36
CA PRO A 54 -4.05 4.88 -5.30
C PRO A 54 -4.90 6.00 -4.69
N GLN A 55 -4.26 6.94 -3.99
CA GLN A 55 -4.89 8.19 -3.56
C GLN A 55 -4.47 9.39 -4.43
N SER A 56 -3.64 9.14 -5.43
CA SER A 56 -3.29 10.12 -6.43
C SER A 56 -2.97 9.47 -7.77
N VAL A 57 -3.22 10.19 -8.85
CA VAL A 57 -2.85 9.80 -10.21
C VAL A 57 -2.31 11.02 -10.96
N TYR A 58 -1.22 10.85 -11.69
CA TYR A 58 -0.67 11.88 -12.57
C TYR A 58 -1.20 11.67 -13.98
N LEU A 59 -1.85 12.68 -14.54
CA LEU A 59 -2.54 12.60 -15.83
C LEU A 59 -2.53 13.96 -16.52
N LYS A 60 -2.19 13.99 -17.81
CA LYS A 60 -2.14 15.22 -18.65
C LYS A 60 -1.50 16.43 -17.95
N ASP A 61 -0.27 16.25 -17.46
CA ASP A 61 0.55 17.25 -16.77
C ASP A 61 0.05 17.70 -15.39
N ARG A 62 -0.98 17.05 -14.82
CA ARG A 62 -1.54 17.40 -13.50
C ARG A 62 -1.58 16.20 -12.57
N LEU A 63 -1.34 16.42 -11.29
CA LEU A 63 -1.53 15.42 -10.25
C LEU A 63 -2.93 15.60 -9.65
N TYR A 64 -3.75 14.56 -9.68
CA TYR A 64 -5.06 14.51 -9.04
C TYR A 64 -4.90 13.77 -7.73
N ILE A 65 -5.35 14.36 -6.62
CA ILE A 65 -5.18 13.83 -5.27
C ILE A 65 -6.55 13.76 -4.60
N VAL A 66 -6.90 12.60 -4.07
CA VAL A 66 -8.12 12.42 -3.29
C VAL A 66 -7.81 12.10 -1.84
N TYR A 67 -8.58 12.67 -0.93
CA TYR A 67 -8.33 12.56 0.51
C TYR A 67 -9.60 12.83 1.33
N ASN A 68 -9.56 12.51 2.63
CA ASN A 68 -10.62 12.90 3.56
C ASN A 68 -10.33 14.28 4.17
N GLY A 69 -11.01 15.33 3.70
CA GLY A 69 -10.82 16.70 4.19
C GLY A 69 -12.07 17.33 4.79
N ASP A 70 -12.00 18.63 5.04
CA ASP A 70 -13.07 19.41 5.66
C ASP A 70 -13.58 18.79 6.98
N ALA A 71 -12.68 18.26 7.80
CA ALA A 71 -13.09 17.61 9.03
C ALA A 71 -13.54 18.65 10.06
N LYS A 72 -14.70 18.42 10.69
CA LYS A 72 -15.05 19.18 11.90
C LYS A 72 -14.08 18.80 13.02
N PRO A 73 -13.45 19.76 13.74
CA PRO A 73 -12.59 19.45 14.87
C PRO A 73 -13.31 18.55 15.88
N SER A 74 -12.62 17.51 16.35
CA SER A 74 -13.11 16.64 17.42
C SER A 74 -11.99 16.37 18.42
N LYS A 75 -12.36 16.17 19.70
CA LYS A 75 -11.39 15.94 20.79
C LYS A 75 -10.47 14.74 20.56
N ASN A 76 -10.91 13.76 19.75
CA ASN A 76 -10.18 12.52 19.47
C ASN A 76 -9.57 12.46 18.06
N GLY A 77 -9.58 13.56 17.29
CA GLY A 77 -9.07 13.60 15.92
C GLY A 77 -9.86 12.77 14.89
N LYS A 78 -10.96 12.13 15.29
CA LYS A 78 -11.85 11.34 14.43
C LYS A 78 -13.07 12.15 13.96
N GLY A 79 -12.83 13.39 13.55
CA GLY A 79 -13.86 14.28 13.04
C GLY A 79 -14.54 13.72 11.79
N ASN A 80 -15.78 14.14 11.54
CA ASN A 80 -16.48 13.82 10.30
C ASN A 80 -15.82 14.57 9.14
N ALA A 81 -15.32 13.84 8.14
CA ALA A 81 -14.65 14.40 6.96
C ALA A 81 -15.39 14.01 5.67
N TYR A 82 -15.18 14.78 4.62
CA TYR A 82 -15.72 14.55 3.29
C TYR A 82 -14.65 13.98 2.35
N PRO A 83 -15.02 13.12 1.38
CA PRO A 83 -14.11 12.75 0.29
C PRO A 83 -13.93 13.97 -0.62
N LEU A 84 -12.70 14.46 -0.71
CA LEU A 84 -12.31 15.62 -1.50
C LEU A 84 -11.39 15.21 -2.65
N LEU A 85 -11.43 15.99 -3.73
CA LEU A 85 -10.45 16.02 -4.81
C LEU A 85 -9.75 17.37 -4.82
N ILE A 86 -8.43 17.36 -4.97
CA ILE A 86 -7.62 18.55 -5.27
C ILE A 86 -6.68 18.21 -6.44
N THR A 87 -6.31 19.21 -7.22
CA THR A 87 -5.31 19.04 -8.29
C THR A 87 -4.06 19.85 -7.97
N TYR A 88 -2.91 19.35 -8.40
CA TYR A 88 -1.62 20.02 -8.30
C TYR A 88 -0.99 20.17 -9.67
N ASN A 89 -0.57 21.40 -9.99
CA ASN A 89 0.22 21.69 -11.17
C ASN A 89 1.72 21.72 -10.79
N PRO A 90 2.53 20.74 -11.23
CA PRO A 90 3.94 20.71 -10.88
C PRO A 90 4.75 21.85 -11.53
N LYS A 91 4.25 22.49 -12.60
CA LYS A 91 4.98 23.55 -13.32
C LYS A 91 5.02 24.85 -12.53
N ASP A 92 3.92 25.25 -11.92
CA ASP A 92 3.81 26.47 -11.10
C ASP A 92 3.72 26.19 -9.59
N ARG A 93 3.74 24.90 -9.21
CA ARG A 93 3.64 24.41 -7.83
C ARG A 93 2.36 24.88 -7.10
N SER A 94 1.24 25.01 -7.83
CA SER A 94 -0.04 25.43 -7.28
C SER A 94 -1.03 24.30 -7.08
N PHE A 95 -1.87 24.43 -6.06
CA PHE A 95 -3.05 23.59 -5.85
C PHE A 95 -4.32 24.29 -6.32
N SER A 96 -5.27 23.53 -6.87
CA SER A 96 -6.63 24.03 -7.08
C SER A 96 -7.39 24.18 -5.75
N LYS A 97 -8.57 24.81 -5.80
CA LYS A 97 -9.53 24.68 -4.70
C LYS A 97 -9.97 23.22 -4.55
N PRO A 98 -10.14 22.70 -3.32
CA PRO A 98 -10.71 21.36 -3.11
C PRO A 98 -12.16 21.27 -3.57
N VAL A 99 -12.55 20.11 -4.09
CA VAL A 99 -13.91 19.80 -4.55
C VAL A 99 -14.45 18.62 -3.76
N ARG A 100 -15.66 18.74 -3.20
CA ARG A 100 -16.35 17.63 -2.51
C ARG A 100 -16.91 16.63 -3.52
N LEU A 101 -16.58 15.35 -3.33
CA LEU A 101 -17.03 14.25 -4.18
C LEU A 101 -18.32 13.60 -3.67
N GLY A 102 -18.62 13.78 -2.38
CA GLY A 102 -19.79 13.20 -1.72
C GLY A 102 -20.51 14.22 -0.83
N GLN A 103 -21.82 14.02 -0.69
CA GLN A 103 -22.68 14.88 0.14
C GLN A 103 -22.63 14.53 1.64
N LYS A 104 -22.26 13.29 1.97
CA LYS A 104 -22.22 12.79 3.35
C LYS A 104 -20.78 12.76 3.85
N SER A 105 -20.58 13.24 5.07
CA SER A 105 -19.32 13.09 5.79
C SER A 105 -19.33 11.84 6.68
N SER A 106 -18.15 11.38 7.06
CA SER A 106 -17.97 10.21 7.93
C SER A 106 -16.71 10.36 8.78
N SER A 107 -16.79 9.90 10.03
CA SER A 107 -15.64 9.74 10.95
C SER A 107 -14.86 8.45 10.69
N ASP A 108 -15.43 7.53 9.91
CA ASP A 108 -14.78 6.26 9.57
C ASP A 108 -13.67 6.49 8.55
N HIS A 109 -12.43 6.26 8.96
CA HIS A 109 -11.26 6.46 8.11
C HIS A 109 -11.19 5.50 6.91
N HIS A 110 -11.88 4.35 6.96
CA HIS A 110 -11.99 3.41 5.83
C HIS A 110 -12.72 4.00 4.63
N TYR A 111 -13.53 5.05 4.85
CA TYR A 111 -14.27 5.73 3.80
C TYR A 111 -13.38 6.59 2.88
N SER A 112 -12.06 6.56 3.08
CA SER A 112 -11.08 7.29 2.27
C SER A 112 -11.29 7.08 0.77
N PRO A 113 -11.21 8.12 -0.04
CA PRO A 113 -11.31 7.96 -1.49
C PRO A 113 -10.03 7.34 -2.06
N ILE A 114 -10.18 6.61 -3.17
CA ILE A 114 -9.12 6.24 -4.11
C ILE A 114 -9.43 6.81 -5.49
N ILE A 115 -8.41 7.03 -6.32
CA ILE A 115 -8.52 7.64 -7.65
C ILE A 115 -7.58 6.98 -8.67
N TRP A 116 -8.08 6.65 -9.85
CA TRP A 116 -7.27 6.14 -10.95
C TRP A 116 -7.73 6.73 -12.28
N ALA A 117 -6.92 6.54 -13.33
CA ALA A 117 -7.26 6.87 -14.71
C ALA A 117 -7.32 5.58 -15.53
N ASP A 118 -8.31 5.47 -16.42
CA ASP A 118 -8.39 4.38 -17.39
C ASP A 118 -7.53 4.65 -18.64
N GLU A 119 -7.55 3.71 -19.60
CA GLU A 119 -6.83 3.81 -20.88
C GLU A 119 -7.34 4.95 -21.78
N ASP A 120 -8.60 5.37 -21.59
CA ASP A 120 -9.24 6.45 -22.32
C ASP A 120 -9.13 7.82 -21.61
N ASP A 121 -8.23 7.93 -20.63
CA ASP A 121 -7.99 9.12 -19.80
C ASP A 121 -9.21 9.59 -18.98
N TYR A 122 -10.22 8.75 -18.75
CA TYR A 122 -11.26 9.06 -17.77
C TYR A 122 -10.73 8.88 -16.36
N LEU A 123 -11.10 9.80 -15.47
CA LEU A 123 -10.80 9.66 -14.06
C LEU A 123 -11.93 8.91 -13.37
N HIS A 124 -11.55 7.96 -12.53
CA HIS A 124 -12.45 7.24 -11.66
C HIS A 124 -12.13 7.55 -10.20
N VAL A 125 -13.17 7.63 -9.38
CA VAL A 125 -13.05 7.75 -7.92
C VAL A 125 -13.95 6.72 -7.27
N LEU A 126 -13.43 6.06 -6.23
CA LEU A 126 -14.23 5.20 -5.35
C LEU A 126 -14.04 5.63 -3.90
N PHE A 127 -15.14 5.83 -3.17
CA PHE A 127 -15.09 6.23 -1.76
C PHE A 127 -16.24 5.64 -0.94
N GLY A 128 -16.11 5.72 0.39
CA GLY A 128 -17.16 5.26 1.30
C GLY A 128 -17.27 3.74 1.46
N CYS A 129 -16.17 3.02 1.25
CA CYS A 129 -16.11 1.56 1.29
C CYS A 129 -15.67 1.05 2.66
N HIS A 130 -16.61 0.50 3.42
CA HIS A 130 -16.33 -0.35 4.59
C HIS A 130 -17.59 -1.17 4.87
N LYS A 131 -17.57 -2.45 4.48
CA LYS A 131 -18.76 -3.32 4.52
C LYS A 131 -19.94 -2.79 3.67
N THR A 132 -19.63 -1.94 2.70
CA THR A 132 -20.57 -1.23 1.83
C THR A 132 -20.03 -1.26 0.40
N PRO A 133 -20.88 -1.06 -0.62
CA PRO A 133 -20.43 -0.98 -2.01
C PRO A 133 -19.65 0.32 -2.29
N GLY A 134 -19.76 1.32 -1.41
CA GLY A 134 -19.25 2.66 -1.63
C GLY A 134 -19.98 3.42 -2.75
N THR A 135 -19.34 4.47 -3.26
CA THR A 135 -19.78 5.24 -4.43
C THR A 135 -18.65 5.27 -5.45
N HIS A 136 -18.89 4.68 -6.63
CA HIS A 136 -18.01 4.75 -7.79
C HIS A 136 -18.45 5.87 -8.73
N LEU A 137 -17.55 6.79 -9.02
CA LEU A 137 -17.72 7.88 -9.98
C LEU A 137 -16.72 7.72 -11.13
N ILE A 138 -17.13 8.13 -12.33
CA ILE A 138 -16.27 8.34 -13.49
C ILE A 138 -16.44 9.78 -13.98
N SER A 139 -15.40 10.41 -14.53
CA SER A 139 -15.55 11.69 -15.22
C SER A 139 -16.51 11.54 -16.41
N LYS A 140 -17.27 12.58 -16.76
CA LYS A 140 -18.17 12.53 -17.93
C LYS A 140 -17.39 12.60 -19.25
N HIS A 141 -16.18 13.13 -19.22
CA HIS A 141 -15.29 13.29 -20.37
C HIS A 141 -13.87 12.86 -19.99
N PRO A 142 -13.06 12.41 -20.98
CA PRO A 142 -11.63 12.23 -20.80
C PRO A 142 -10.96 13.51 -20.30
N VAL A 143 -9.95 13.36 -19.45
CA VAL A 143 -9.15 14.49 -19.00
C VAL A 143 -8.28 15.00 -20.14
N GLN A 144 -8.30 16.32 -20.33
CA GLN A 144 -7.47 17.05 -21.28
C GLN A 144 -6.50 17.97 -20.53
N LYS A 145 -5.40 18.39 -21.17
CA LYS A 145 -4.40 19.30 -20.55
C LYS A 145 -5.00 20.59 -19.96
N ARG A 146 -6.13 21.06 -20.51
CA ARG A 146 -6.82 22.28 -20.08
C ARG A 146 -8.11 22.02 -19.28
N THR A 147 -8.33 20.79 -18.82
CA THR A 147 -9.49 20.49 -17.94
C THR A 147 -9.34 21.27 -16.64
N SER A 148 -10.20 22.27 -16.45
CA SER A 148 -10.29 23.08 -15.22
C SER A 148 -11.26 22.48 -14.21
N GLU A 149 -12.32 21.82 -14.69
CA GLU A 149 -13.39 21.24 -13.88
C GLU A 149 -13.70 19.82 -14.33
N ILE A 150 -14.06 18.95 -13.38
CA ILE A 150 -14.45 17.57 -13.64
C ILE A 150 -15.91 17.40 -13.22
N SER A 151 -16.75 17.05 -14.19
CA SER A 151 -18.11 16.60 -13.91
C SER A 151 -18.14 15.08 -13.83
N TRP A 152 -18.95 14.57 -12.90
CA TRP A 152 -18.98 13.15 -12.55
C TRP A 152 -20.27 12.48 -12.99
N LYS A 153 -20.18 11.19 -13.32
CA LYS A 153 -21.31 10.26 -13.47
C LYS A 153 -21.11 9.12 -12.47
N LYS A 154 -22.19 8.72 -11.81
CA LYS A 154 -22.19 7.54 -10.94
C LYS A 154 -22.18 6.25 -11.79
N MET A 155 -21.30 5.33 -11.43
CA MET A 155 -21.14 4.03 -12.08
C MET A 155 -21.85 2.91 -11.29
N PRO A 156 -22.07 1.74 -11.93
CA PRO A 156 -22.54 0.54 -11.24
C PRO A 156 -21.67 0.19 -10.01
N GLN A 157 -22.24 -0.56 -9.08
CA GLN A 157 -21.49 -1.06 -7.93
C GLN A 157 -20.48 -2.11 -8.40
N ILE A 158 -19.25 -2.03 -7.90
CA ILE A 158 -18.19 -3.01 -8.18
C ILE A 158 -18.50 -4.36 -7.50
N ALA A 159 -18.95 -4.29 -6.26
CA ALA A 159 -19.33 -5.42 -5.42
C ALA A 159 -20.38 -4.97 -4.39
N PRO A 160 -21.22 -5.86 -3.86
CA PRO A 160 -22.23 -5.50 -2.86
C PRO A 160 -21.61 -4.94 -1.57
N LYS A 161 -20.39 -5.40 -1.24
CA LYS A 161 -19.60 -4.94 -0.10
C LYS A 161 -18.12 -5.00 -0.45
N LEU A 162 -17.37 -4.01 0.01
CA LEU A 162 -15.93 -4.03 -0.02
C LEU A 162 -15.31 -3.13 1.06
N SER A 163 -14.12 -3.51 1.50
CA SER A 163 -13.23 -2.74 2.37
C SER A 163 -11.83 -2.74 1.78
N TYR A 164 -11.06 -1.68 2.01
CA TYR A 164 -9.69 -1.56 1.51
C TYR A 164 -9.55 -1.68 -0.03
N PRO A 165 -10.36 -0.96 -0.82
CA PRO A 165 -10.27 -1.04 -2.27
C PRO A 165 -8.89 -0.62 -2.73
N THR A 166 -8.28 -1.45 -3.57
CA THR A 166 -7.01 -1.11 -4.16
C THR A 166 -6.95 -1.41 -5.65
N VAL A 167 -6.81 -0.37 -6.47
CA VAL A 167 -6.87 -0.47 -7.94
C VAL A 167 -5.49 -0.45 -8.57
N TYR A 168 -5.32 -1.19 -9.68
CA TYR A 168 -4.20 -1.07 -10.61
C TYR A 168 -4.67 -1.19 -12.05
N ARG A 169 -3.96 -0.52 -12.96
CA ARG A 169 -3.92 -0.92 -14.36
C ARG A 169 -3.06 -2.18 -14.48
N ILE A 170 -3.52 -3.10 -15.31
CA ILE A 170 -2.91 -4.41 -15.53
C ILE A 170 -2.80 -4.66 -17.04
N HIS A 171 -2.31 -5.83 -17.43
CA HIS A 171 -2.14 -6.20 -18.83
C HIS A 171 -3.45 -6.08 -19.63
N GLY A 172 -3.32 -5.80 -20.93
CA GLY A 172 -4.43 -5.85 -21.89
C GLY A 172 -5.50 -4.78 -21.67
N ASP A 173 -5.08 -3.56 -21.32
CA ASP A 173 -5.94 -2.38 -21.21
C ASP A 173 -7.10 -2.57 -20.21
N LYS A 174 -6.76 -3.16 -19.06
CA LYS A 174 -7.71 -3.54 -18.00
C LYS A 174 -7.31 -2.92 -16.68
N GLU A 175 -8.29 -2.79 -15.79
CA GLU A 175 -8.08 -2.49 -14.39
C GLU A 175 -8.49 -3.64 -13.49
N MET A 176 -7.75 -3.79 -12.40
CA MET A 176 -8.03 -4.75 -11.34
C MET A 176 -8.21 -4.02 -10.02
N ILE A 177 -9.26 -4.38 -9.29
CA ILE A 177 -9.51 -3.95 -7.91
C ILE A 177 -9.40 -5.13 -6.97
N TYR A 178 -8.49 -5.04 -6.00
CA TYR A 178 -8.32 -6.01 -4.92
C TYR A 178 -8.92 -5.44 -3.64
N TYR A 179 -9.69 -6.23 -2.90
CA TYR A 179 -10.41 -5.76 -1.71
C TYR A 179 -10.77 -6.91 -0.76
N ARG A 180 -11.10 -6.55 0.47
CA ARG A 180 -11.72 -7.45 1.45
C ARG A 180 -13.23 -7.40 1.29
N THR A 181 -13.88 -8.56 1.24
CA THR A 181 -15.30 -8.66 0.81
C THR A 181 -16.30 -8.08 1.80
N ASP A 182 -15.96 -8.00 3.09
CA ASP A 182 -16.79 -7.37 4.13
C ASP A 182 -15.91 -6.83 5.28
N GLY A 183 -16.20 -7.23 6.52
CA GLY A 183 -15.50 -6.87 7.75
C GLY A 183 -14.24 -7.69 8.00
N HIS A 184 -13.79 -7.71 9.25
CA HIS A 184 -12.50 -8.30 9.60
C HIS A 184 -12.40 -9.77 9.19
N THR A 185 -13.38 -10.59 9.51
CA THR A 185 -13.36 -12.05 9.32
C THR A 185 -13.71 -12.52 7.89
N SER A 186 -13.83 -11.59 6.95
CA SER A 186 -14.25 -11.91 5.58
C SER A 186 -13.08 -12.22 4.65
N SER A 187 -13.40 -12.85 3.53
CA SER A 187 -12.45 -13.22 2.50
C SER A 187 -11.80 -12.00 1.81
N TRP A 188 -10.70 -12.25 1.09
CA TRP A 188 -10.07 -11.28 0.19
C TRP A 188 -10.12 -11.78 -1.25
N THR A 189 -10.39 -10.88 -2.18
CA THR A 189 -10.61 -11.21 -3.59
C THR A 189 -10.25 -10.05 -4.49
N TYR A 190 -10.36 -10.27 -5.79
CA TYR A 190 -10.22 -9.20 -6.78
C TYR A 190 -11.26 -9.30 -7.88
N ARG A 191 -11.49 -8.17 -8.55
CA ARG A 191 -12.28 -8.10 -9.78
C ARG A 191 -11.49 -7.35 -10.85
N ILE A 192 -11.73 -7.70 -12.10
CA ILE A 192 -11.13 -7.13 -13.30
C ILE A 192 -12.27 -6.54 -14.14
N THR A 193 -12.00 -5.38 -14.72
CA THR A 193 -12.82 -4.75 -15.75
C THR A 193 -11.98 -4.52 -17.01
N GLY A 194 -12.62 -4.61 -18.16
CA GLY A 194 -12.07 -4.20 -19.46
C GLY A 194 -13.05 -3.33 -20.24
N ASP A 195 -14.02 -2.73 -19.53
CA ASP A 195 -15.07 -1.88 -20.12
C ASP A 195 -15.25 -0.58 -19.32
N ASN A 196 -14.12 -0.08 -18.80
CA ASN A 196 -13.98 1.14 -18.01
C ASN A 196 -14.90 1.11 -16.77
N GLY A 197 -14.90 -0.02 -16.07
CA GLY A 197 -15.59 -0.22 -14.81
C GLY A 197 -17.11 -0.31 -14.91
N LYS A 198 -17.68 -0.61 -16.08
CA LYS A 198 -19.12 -0.89 -16.24
C LYS A 198 -19.46 -2.27 -15.69
N THR A 199 -18.60 -3.26 -15.94
CA THR A 199 -18.71 -4.62 -15.43
C THR A 199 -17.41 -5.07 -14.77
N TRP A 200 -17.55 -5.93 -13.76
CA TRP A 200 -16.46 -6.42 -12.92
C TRP A 200 -16.61 -7.92 -12.74
N THR A 201 -15.59 -8.67 -13.17
CA THR A 201 -15.57 -10.15 -13.08
C THR A 201 -14.32 -10.60 -12.34
N GLY A 202 -14.27 -11.82 -11.82
CA GLY A 202 -13.10 -12.28 -11.08
C GLY A 202 -13.11 -13.78 -10.89
N PRO A 203 -12.22 -14.31 -10.04
CA PRO A 203 -12.15 -15.74 -9.80
C PRO A 203 -13.46 -16.25 -9.20
N GLN A 204 -13.83 -17.50 -9.53
CA GLN A 204 -15.01 -18.17 -8.98
C GLN A 204 -14.96 -18.29 -7.46
N LYS A 205 -13.74 -18.42 -6.89
CA LYS A 205 -13.48 -18.48 -5.46
C LYS A 205 -12.60 -17.32 -5.07
N ASP A 206 -12.84 -16.77 -3.88
CA ASP A 206 -11.98 -15.76 -3.30
C ASP A 206 -10.58 -16.32 -3.02
N VAL A 207 -9.58 -15.43 -2.91
CA VAL A 207 -8.17 -15.82 -2.81
C VAL A 207 -7.89 -16.42 -1.43
N THR A 208 -8.25 -15.69 -0.38
CA THR A 208 -8.05 -16.11 1.01
C THR A 208 -9.35 -16.01 1.78
N ASP A 209 -9.59 -16.97 2.67
CA ASP A 209 -10.64 -16.94 3.69
C ASP A 209 -10.09 -17.71 4.90
N LEU A 210 -9.37 -16.99 5.78
CA LEU A 210 -8.60 -17.63 6.84
C LEU A 210 -9.50 -18.27 7.91
N ASP A 211 -10.76 -17.85 7.99
CA ASP A 211 -11.76 -18.34 8.94
C ASP A 211 -12.47 -19.61 8.43
N SER A 212 -12.58 -19.80 7.12
CA SER A 212 -13.44 -20.82 6.44
C SER A 212 -13.40 -22.28 6.94
N LYS A 213 -12.39 -22.69 7.72
CA LYS A 213 -12.27 -24.04 8.29
C LYS A 213 -12.30 -24.06 9.83
N GLY A 214 -13.16 -23.24 10.43
CA GLY A 214 -13.40 -23.26 11.87
C GLY A 214 -12.36 -22.50 12.69
N LYS A 215 -11.65 -21.56 12.05
CA LYS A 215 -10.74 -20.62 12.73
C LYS A 215 -11.46 -19.29 12.92
N LEU A 216 -12.53 -19.33 13.72
CA LEU A 216 -13.39 -18.17 13.95
C LEU A 216 -12.57 -16.93 14.31
N ASP A 217 -12.89 -15.83 13.63
CA ASP A 217 -12.27 -14.51 13.78
C ASP A 217 -10.86 -14.33 13.18
N TRP A 218 -10.28 -15.37 12.59
CA TRP A 218 -9.00 -15.24 11.91
C TRP A 218 -9.15 -14.58 10.54
N SER A 219 -8.21 -13.70 10.23
CA SER A 219 -8.16 -12.97 8.98
C SER A 219 -6.73 -12.59 8.65
N SER A 220 -6.58 -11.74 7.65
CA SER A 220 -5.31 -11.17 7.24
C SER A 220 -5.41 -9.70 6.91
N TYR A 221 -4.27 -9.02 7.01
CA TYR A 221 -4.05 -7.71 6.43
C TYR A 221 -3.03 -7.84 5.31
N GLN A 222 -3.41 -7.35 4.12
CA GLN A 222 -2.69 -7.65 2.89
C GLN A 222 -2.17 -6.37 2.22
N THR A 223 -1.00 -6.50 1.59
CA THR A 223 -0.48 -5.54 0.62
C THR A 223 -0.27 -6.25 -0.70
N LYS A 224 -0.55 -5.55 -1.80
CA LYS A 224 -0.57 -6.14 -3.14
C LYS A 224 0.11 -5.24 -4.16
N LEU A 225 0.83 -5.81 -5.12
CA LEU A 225 1.60 -5.10 -6.14
C LEU A 225 1.68 -5.94 -7.44
N PRO A 226 1.34 -5.39 -8.62
CA PRO A 226 1.41 -6.12 -9.87
C PRO A 226 2.86 -6.25 -10.33
N SER A 227 3.14 -7.28 -11.11
CA SER A 227 4.35 -7.35 -11.92
C SER A 227 4.39 -6.20 -12.93
N LYS A 228 5.59 -5.88 -13.43
CA LYS A 228 5.81 -4.80 -14.39
C LYS A 228 4.97 -4.94 -15.67
N ASP A 229 4.76 -6.17 -16.11
CA ASP A 229 3.92 -6.51 -17.28
C ASP A 229 2.41 -6.55 -16.97
N GLY A 230 2.02 -6.36 -15.70
CA GLY A 230 0.63 -6.42 -15.25
C GLY A 230 -0.03 -7.79 -15.35
N LYS A 231 0.72 -8.87 -15.64
CA LYS A 231 0.17 -10.24 -15.77
C LYS A 231 0.01 -10.95 -14.44
N HIS A 232 0.81 -10.59 -13.44
CA HIS A 232 0.78 -11.20 -12.13
C HIS A 232 0.47 -10.18 -11.03
N LEU A 233 -0.19 -10.63 -9.98
CA LEU A 233 -0.37 -9.88 -8.75
C LEU A 233 0.37 -10.57 -7.61
N HIS A 234 1.30 -9.85 -7.00
CA HIS A 234 2.00 -10.29 -5.80
C HIS A 234 1.19 -9.82 -4.59
N VAL A 235 0.84 -10.74 -3.69
CA VAL A 235 0.09 -10.45 -2.46
C VAL A 235 0.90 -10.96 -1.28
N VAL A 236 1.17 -10.07 -0.33
CA VAL A 236 1.83 -10.38 0.94
C VAL A 236 0.88 -10.06 2.09
N TYR A 237 0.85 -10.90 3.11
CA TYR A 237 -0.09 -10.73 4.20
C TYR A 237 0.41 -11.27 5.53
N THR A 238 -0.20 -10.78 6.59
CA THR A 238 0.03 -11.18 7.98
C THR A 238 -1.22 -11.82 8.54
N ASP A 239 -1.07 -12.75 9.48
CA ASP A 239 -2.17 -13.33 10.24
C ASP A 239 -2.71 -12.31 11.24
N TYR A 240 -4.03 -12.27 11.41
CA TYR A 240 -4.71 -11.39 12.34
C TYR A 240 -5.86 -12.14 13.03
N ASP A 241 -5.90 -12.06 14.35
CA ASP A 241 -6.97 -12.62 15.15
C ASP A 241 -7.88 -11.49 15.66
N ASP A 242 -9.09 -11.38 15.11
CA ASP A 242 -10.03 -10.33 15.54
C ASP A 242 -10.68 -10.64 16.90
N ASN A 243 -10.81 -11.92 17.25
CA ASN A 243 -11.36 -12.42 18.51
C ASN A 243 -12.62 -11.67 19.00
N LYS A 244 -13.57 -11.37 18.10
CA LYS A 244 -14.76 -10.56 18.41
C LYS A 244 -16.02 -11.37 18.63
N ASN A 245 -16.17 -12.53 17.99
CA ASN A 245 -17.41 -13.28 18.03
C ASN A 245 -17.55 -14.13 19.30
N SER A 246 -16.43 -14.61 19.84
CA SER A 246 -16.37 -15.27 21.15
C SER A 246 -15.09 -14.84 21.88
N PRO A 247 -15.08 -13.60 22.42
CA PRO A 247 -13.87 -13.00 22.95
C PRO A 247 -13.25 -13.85 24.06
N ASN A 248 -11.98 -14.21 23.86
CA ASN A 248 -11.15 -14.84 24.87
C ASN A 248 -9.80 -14.15 24.90
N ASP A 249 -9.52 -13.35 25.93
CA ASP A 249 -8.29 -12.56 26.04
C ASP A 249 -7.02 -13.41 25.96
N GLN A 250 -7.09 -14.70 26.34
CA GLN A 250 -5.96 -15.62 26.23
C GLN A 250 -5.51 -15.87 24.78
N ARG A 251 -6.36 -15.60 23.78
CA ARG A 251 -5.95 -15.61 22.37
C ARG A 251 -4.98 -14.49 22.02
N PHE A 252 -4.95 -13.42 22.81
CA PHE A 252 -3.96 -12.35 22.69
C PHE A 252 -2.73 -12.55 23.56
N TYR A 253 -2.65 -13.62 24.35
CA TYR A 253 -1.45 -13.93 25.10
C TYR A 253 -0.28 -14.15 24.14
N ASN A 254 0.78 -13.38 24.34
CA ASN A 254 1.98 -13.43 23.54
C ASN A 254 3.10 -14.10 24.37
N PRO A 255 3.46 -15.36 24.06
CA PRO A 255 4.42 -16.13 24.86
C PRO A 255 5.85 -15.59 24.77
N ARG A 256 6.18 -14.80 23.74
CA ARG A 256 7.51 -14.18 23.63
C ARG A 256 7.75 -13.12 24.70
N TYR A 257 6.69 -12.43 25.12
CA TYR A 257 6.76 -11.32 26.07
C TYR A 257 6.06 -11.62 27.39
N ASP A 258 5.54 -12.84 27.55
CA ASP A 258 4.78 -13.31 28.70
C ASP A 258 3.69 -12.33 29.16
N GLN A 259 2.93 -11.79 28.21
CA GLN A 259 1.87 -10.82 28.49
C GLN A 259 0.83 -10.79 27.37
N LEU A 260 -0.33 -10.18 27.64
CA LEU A 260 -1.35 -9.94 26.62
C LEU A 260 -0.89 -8.84 25.65
N ALA A 261 -0.94 -9.13 24.35
CA ALA A 261 -0.89 -8.12 23.29
C ALA A 261 -2.27 -7.47 23.11
N SER A 262 -2.31 -6.34 22.39
CA SER A 262 -3.59 -5.77 21.98
C SER A 262 -4.12 -6.46 20.72
N ASN A 263 -5.43 -6.34 20.48
CA ASN A 263 -6.07 -6.76 19.24
C ASN A 263 -5.45 -6.13 17.98
N GLU A 264 -4.65 -5.07 18.09
CA GLU A 264 -4.02 -4.44 16.91
C GLU A 264 -2.88 -5.26 16.31
N TRP A 265 -2.44 -6.33 16.96
CA TRP A 265 -1.27 -7.10 16.53
C TRP A 265 -1.57 -8.06 15.39
N LYS A 266 -0.67 -8.06 14.41
CA LYS A 266 -0.59 -9.05 13.33
C LYS A 266 0.73 -9.80 13.40
N TYR A 267 0.74 -11.04 12.94
CA TYR A 267 1.90 -11.94 13.04
C TYR A 267 2.23 -12.58 11.70
N ASN A 268 3.45 -13.11 11.60
CA ASN A 268 3.95 -13.88 10.46
C ASN A 268 3.98 -13.11 9.14
N LEU A 269 4.62 -13.71 8.15
CA LEU A 269 4.63 -13.20 6.79
C LEU A 269 4.33 -14.34 5.82
N SER A 270 3.26 -14.16 5.05
CA SER A 270 2.83 -15.10 4.01
C SER A 270 2.75 -14.41 2.66
N TYR A 271 2.97 -15.18 1.60
CA TYR A 271 3.04 -14.67 0.23
C TYR A 271 2.31 -15.58 -0.76
N VAL A 272 1.61 -14.97 -1.72
CA VAL A 272 1.10 -15.64 -2.92
C VAL A 272 1.32 -14.79 -4.18
N LYS A 273 1.46 -15.47 -5.32
CA LYS A 273 1.48 -14.88 -6.66
C LYS A 273 0.22 -15.34 -7.41
N ILE A 274 -0.52 -14.40 -7.97
CA ILE A 274 -1.74 -14.66 -8.72
C ILE A 274 -1.46 -14.37 -10.19
N ASP A 275 -1.71 -15.33 -11.07
CA ASP A 275 -1.81 -15.07 -12.51
C ASP A 275 -3.17 -14.42 -12.79
N LEU A 276 -3.16 -13.22 -13.37
CA LEU A 276 -4.38 -12.44 -13.60
C LEU A 276 -5.11 -12.84 -14.90
N GLU A 277 -4.47 -13.59 -15.78
CA GLU A 277 -5.09 -14.16 -16.99
C GLU A 277 -5.83 -15.46 -16.66
N THR A 278 -5.19 -16.33 -15.87
CA THR A 278 -5.70 -17.69 -15.58
C THR A 278 -6.36 -17.82 -14.20
N HIS A 279 -6.24 -16.80 -13.35
CA HIS A 279 -6.64 -16.79 -11.94
C HIS A 279 -5.92 -17.79 -11.04
N VAL A 280 -4.91 -18.50 -11.54
CA VAL A 280 -4.20 -19.51 -10.76
C VAL A 280 -3.30 -18.85 -9.72
N VAL A 281 -3.41 -19.31 -8.48
CA VAL A 281 -2.64 -18.80 -7.33
C VAL A 281 -1.48 -19.76 -7.04
N ARG A 282 -0.29 -19.21 -6.77
CA ARG A 282 0.92 -19.95 -6.43
C ARG A 282 1.60 -19.44 -5.17
N ASN A 283 2.33 -20.30 -4.48
CA ASN A 283 3.24 -19.89 -3.40
C ASN A 283 4.59 -19.39 -3.95
N VAL A 284 5.54 -19.11 -3.05
CA VAL A 284 6.90 -18.67 -3.40
C VAL A 284 7.74 -19.75 -4.13
N ALA A 285 7.42 -21.04 -3.91
CA ALA A 285 8.08 -22.16 -4.57
C ALA A 285 7.56 -22.40 -6.00
N GLY A 286 6.41 -21.81 -6.35
CA GLY A 286 5.76 -21.97 -7.65
C GLY A 286 4.63 -23.02 -7.67
N ASP A 287 4.36 -23.66 -6.53
CA ASP A 287 3.30 -24.67 -6.42
C ASP A 287 1.92 -24.03 -6.55
N ILE A 288 1.02 -24.69 -7.27
CA ILE A 288 -0.37 -24.25 -7.42
C ILE A 288 -1.13 -24.46 -6.10
N LEU A 289 -1.81 -23.42 -5.64
CA LEU A 289 -2.56 -23.40 -4.40
C LEU A 289 -4.06 -23.59 -4.62
N LYS A 290 -4.71 -24.27 -3.68
CA LYS A 290 -6.18 -24.32 -3.59
C LYS A 290 -6.73 -23.04 -2.97
N THR A 291 -7.74 -22.45 -3.62
CA THR A 291 -8.49 -21.30 -3.11
C THR A 291 -9.92 -21.67 -2.66
N PRO A 292 -10.52 -20.94 -1.69
CA PRO A 292 -9.86 -19.94 -0.85
C PRO A 292 -8.84 -20.59 0.10
N ILE A 293 -7.76 -19.86 0.38
CA ILE A 293 -6.70 -20.28 1.31
C ILE A 293 -7.18 -20.00 2.75
N ASP A 294 -7.30 -21.06 3.57
CA ASP A 294 -7.58 -20.98 5.01
C ASP A 294 -6.29 -20.80 5.84
N LEU A 295 -6.41 -20.52 7.15
CA LEU A 295 -5.26 -20.24 8.02
C LEU A 295 -4.25 -21.39 8.09
N ASP A 296 -4.72 -22.63 8.28
CA ASP A 296 -3.82 -23.77 8.48
C ASP A 296 -3.13 -24.12 7.15
N TYR A 297 -3.86 -24.04 6.03
CA TYR A 297 -3.28 -24.21 4.69
C TYR A 297 -2.28 -23.10 4.34
N SER A 298 -2.57 -21.84 4.70
CA SER A 298 -1.67 -20.69 4.57
C SER A 298 -0.35 -20.93 5.30
N LYS A 299 -0.40 -21.33 6.58
CA LYS A 299 0.81 -21.58 7.38
C LYS A 299 1.68 -22.67 6.79
N ALA A 300 1.07 -23.72 6.23
CA ALA A 300 1.81 -24.83 5.64
C ALA A 300 2.39 -24.52 4.25
N ASN A 301 1.75 -23.66 3.45
CA ASN A 301 2.07 -23.55 2.01
C ASN A 301 2.45 -22.13 1.55
N CYS A 302 2.09 -21.09 2.30
CA CYS A 302 2.25 -19.70 1.91
C CYS A 302 3.19 -18.91 2.83
N GLN A 303 3.43 -19.41 4.06
CA GLN A 303 4.27 -18.72 5.04
C GLN A 303 5.73 -18.69 4.56
N ILE A 304 6.27 -17.49 4.45
CA ILE A 304 7.68 -17.24 4.12
C ILE A 304 8.50 -16.85 5.35
N TRP A 305 7.84 -16.43 6.44
CA TRP A 305 8.53 -16.17 7.71
C TRP A 305 7.60 -16.35 8.91
N ASP A 306 7.98 -17.26 9.82
CA ASP A 306 7.47 -17.30 11.20
C ASP A 306 8.18 -16.23 12.02
N THR A 307 7.44 -15.21 12.47
CA THR A 307 8.00 -14.08 13.21
C THR A 307 8.29 -14.40 14.67
N LYS A 308 8.02 -15.64 15.10
CA LYS A 308 8.22 -16.15 16.47
C LYS A 308 7.56 -15.24 17.50
N TRP A 309 6.29 -14.93 17.27
CA TRP A 309 5.45 -14.05 18.11
C TRP A 309 5.87 -12.58 18.16
N ARG A 310 6.86 -12.16 17.37
CA ARG A 310 7.00 -10.73 17.06
C ARG A 310 5.82 -10.32 16.18
N GLY A 311 5.22 -9.20 16.50
CA GLY A 311 4.05 -8.72 15.79
C GLY A 311 4.15 -7.25 15.40
N ALA A 312 3.17 -6.81 14.62
CA ALA A 312 3.12 -5.50 14.02
C ALA A 312 1.71 -4.91 14.09
N GLY A 313 1.61 -3.59 14.28
CA GLY A 313 0.33 -2.87 14.15
C GLY A 313 -0.10 -2.62 12.69
N ILE A 314 0.84 -2.70 11.76
CA ILE A 314 0.67 -2.38 10.32
C ILE A 314 1.08 -3.56 9.44
N PRO A 315 0.47 -3.72 8.24
CA PRO A 315 0.90 -4.75 7.30
C PRO A 315 2.29 -4.44 6.72
N PRO A 316 3.00 -5.47 6.21
CA PRO A 316 4.26 -5.31 5.48
C PRO A 316 4.03 -4.55 4.16
N VAL A 317 5.10 -3.98 3.62
CA VAL A 317 5.10 -3.46 2.24
C VAL A 317 5.91 -4.37 1.33
N ILE A 318 5.56 -4.38 0.06
CA ILE A 318 6.19 -5.19 -1.00
C ILE A 318 6.80 -4.28 -2.06
N SER A 319 7.96 -4.68 -2.58
CA SER A 319 8.59 -4.17 -3.79
C SER A 319 9.00 -5.33 -4.68
N LEU A 320 9.19 -5.07 -5.97
CA LEU A 320 9.84 -6.02 -6.88
C LEU A 320 11.26 -5.54 -7.18
N ASP A 321 12.19 -6.47 -7.31
CA ASP A 321 13.53 -6.16 -7.82
C ASP A 321 13.54 -6.05 -9.36
N GLU A 322 14.73 -5.88 -9.93
CA GLU A 322 14.94 -5.74 -11.38
C GLU A 322 14.53 -6.97 -12.19
N HIS A 323 14.45 -8.15 -11.56
CA HIS A 323 14.01 -9.41 -12.18
C HIS A 323 12.52 -9.68 -11.93
N GLY A 324 11.83 -8.83 -11.18
CA GLY A 324 10.42 -9.03 -10.80
C GLY A 324 10.25 -9.93 -9.57
N GLU A 325 11.32 -10.22 -8.85
CA GLU A 325 11.25 -11.02 -7.62
C GLU A 325 10.78 -10.17 -6.44
N PRO A 326 9.87 -10.67 -5.59
CA PRO A 326 9.32 -9.90 -4.50
C PRO A 326 10.31 -9.76 -3.33
N THR A 327 10.37 -8.55 -2.78
CA THR A 327 11.06 -8.21 -1.54
C THR A 327 10.10 -7.46 -0.63
N PHE A 328 10.32 -7.57 0.69
CA PHE A 328 9.38 -7.08 1.68
C PHE A 328 10.08 -6.23 2.73
N LEU A 329 9.37 -5.23 3.25
CA LEU A 329 9.76 -4.52 4.45
C LEU A 329 8.68 -4.73 5.51
N HIS A 330 9.06 -5.34 6.62
CA HIS A 330 8.18 -5.63 7.74
C HIS A 330 8.64 -4.85 8.97
N VAL A 331 7.70 -4.23 9.69
CA VAL A 331 7.96 -3.70 11.04
C VAL A 331 7.56 -4.75 12.05
N LEU A 332 8.43 -5.08 13.01
CA LEU A 332 8.14 -6.07 14.04
C LEU A 332 8.60 -5.58 15.41
N SER A 333 7.92 -6.04 16.45
CA SER A 333 8.33 -5.83 17.83
C SER A 333 9.62 -6.55 18.18
N GLU A 334 10.38 -6.02 19.14
CA GLU A 334 11.70 -6.54 19.52
C GLU A 334 11.74 -7.21 20.90
N ASP A 335 12.22 -6.48 21.90
CA ASP A 335 12.41 -6.93 23.28
C ASP A 335 11.11 -6.84 24.07
N ASN A 336 10.18 -5.99 23.60
CA ASN A 336 8.88 -5.78 24.22
C ASN A 336 7.84 -5.30 23.20
N LEU A 337 6.59 -5.14 23.64
CA LEU A 337 5.47 -4.70 22.81
C LEU A 337 5.58 -3.24 22.28
N LYS A 338 6.57 -2.46 22.73
CA LYS A 338 6.71 -1.03 22.40
C LYS A 338 7.91 -0.75 21.49
N SER A 339 8.98 -1.52 21.56
CA SER A 339 10.15 -1.39 20.69
C SER A 339 9.93 -2.11 19.36
N HIS A 340 10.24 -1.46 18.24
CA HIS A 340 10.05 -2.02 16.90
C HIS A 340 11.28 -1.78 16.02
N ARG A 341 11.56 -2.70 15.09
CA ARG A 341 12.55 -2.51 14.02
C ARG A 341 11.97 -2.86 12.65
N TYR A 342 12.62 -2.33 11.64
CA TYR A 342 12.37 -2.65 10.24
C TYR A 342 13.23 -3.83 9.81
N TYR A 343 12.59 -4.80 9.17
CA TYR A 343 13.21 -5.99 8.60
C TYR A 343 12.99 -6.00 7.10
N TYR A 344 14.10 -6.01 6.36
CA TYR A 344 14.09 -6.23 4.93
C TYR A 344 14.20 -7.73 4.65
N VAL A 345 13.19 -8.29 3.99
CA VAL A 345 13.07 -9.72 3.70
C VAL A 345 13.18 -9.90 2.19
N ARG A 346 14.09 -10.77 1.76
CA ARG A 346 14.27 -11.16 0.36
C ARG A 346 14.64 -12.64 0.29
N ARG A 347 14.40 -13.25 -0.87
CA ARG A 347 14.91 -14.59 -1.16
C ARG A 347 16.44 -14.54 -1.29
N GLU A 348 17.15 -15.47 -0.65
CA GLU A 348 18.56 -15.70 -0.93
C GLU A 348 18.70 -16.36 -2.31
N LYS A 349 19.66 -15.86 -3.10
CA LYS A 349 19.92 -16.34 -4.45
C LYS A 349 20.75 -17.60 -4.43
#